data_AF-A0A1S8WG72-F1
#
_entry.id   AF-A0A1S8WG72-F1
#
_cell.length_a   1.000
_cell.length_b   1.000
_cell.length_c   1.000
_cell.angle_alpha   90.00
_cell.angle_beta   90.00
_cell.angle_gamma   90.00
#
_symmetry.space_group_name_H-M   'P 1'
#
loop_
_entity.id
_entity.type
_entity.pdbx_description
1 polymer ?
#
loop_
_entity_poly.entity_id
_entity_poly.type
_entity_poly.pdbx_seq_one_letter_code
_entity_poly.pdbx_strand_id
1 'polypeptide(L)'
;MLIILTVQRNNLRTQLDEEIGKRAKLEERLRSTDEEWRAKMAQTENSEQSRRASLKISELHNELERKEAQITCLTKELERQQSSSAMRDRLSDSTSQQLLLADLQVRLRQVTEERDQAKEQLNVALSHAETSYVDAQQQIMLEKQTLQQQVANLTQTVSNASAEAERYQREARQASSRIQQLSRQLQETQDNCDSIARQRDNLRDQLDQLRRSGGRSATSGVSSVANLFGMRPASAGPGSYENLGPLSASGSASQLSRELDRVHREYEATQGQLRAAQDAEQSAKAEAQQLREQVAKLKNDLEQQEKKVRELQEHKEAMEKDMAKRQQEEMERTQFQQNETNEKLRWAQQQLADKTNQVYSERSLLK
;
A
#
# COMPACT_ATOMS: atom_id res chain seq x y z
N MET A 1 -24.62 -10.67 3.81
CA MET A 1 -24.14 -9.58 2.92
C MET A 1 -23.02 -8.76 3.58
N LEU A 2 -23.21 -8.17 4.77
CA LEU A 2 -22.18 -7.39 5.48
C LEU A 2 -20.89 -8.17 5.80
N ILE A 3 -21.00 -9.43 6.21
CA ILE A 3 -19.84 -10.31 6.46
C ILE A 3 -19.03 -10.53 5.18
N ILE A 4 -19.70 -10.74 4.04
CA ILE A 4 -19.06 -10.98 2.75
C ILE A 4 -18.29 -9.73 2.29
N LEU A 5 -18.91 -8.54 2.38
CA LEU A 5 -18.28 -7.26 2.03
C LEU A 5 -17.10 -6.94 2.96
N THR A 6 -17.20 -7.30 4.25
CA THR A 6 -16.12 -7.10 5.23
C THR A 6 -14.94 -8.03 4.96
N VAL A 7 -15.20 -9.29 4.62
CA VAL A 7 -14.16 -10.25 4.22
C VAL A 7 -13.48 -9.82 2.92
N GLN A 8 -14.24 -9.38 1.91
CA GLN A 8 -13.68 -8.87 0.64
C GLN A 8 -12.82 -7.63 0.86
N ARG A 9 -13.28 -6.66 1.66
CA ARG A 9 -12.50 -5.48 2.04
C ARG A 9 -11.19 -5.85 2.74
N ASN A 10 -11.24 -6.78 3.69
CA ASN A 10 -10.03 -7.20 4.41
C ASN A 10 -9.05 -7.89 3.47
N ASN A 11 -9.53 -8.72 2.54
CA ASN A 11 -8.70 -9.39 1.56
C ASN A 11 -8.04 -8.40 0.59
N LEU A 12 -8.80 -7.44 0.07
CA LEU A 12 -8.27 -6.35 -0.77
C LEU A 12 -7.26 -5.47 -0.03
N ARG A 13 -7.45 -5.27 1.28
CA ARG A 13 -6.53 -4.50 2.11
C ARG A 13 -5.21 -5.24 2.32
N THR A 14 -5.27 -6.55 2.61
CA THR A 14 -4.07 -7.39 2.66
C THR A 14 -3.34 -7.39 1.32
N GLN A 15 -4.07 -7.51 0.20
CA GLN A 15 -3.48 -7.44 -1.13
C GLN A 15 -2.86 -6.06 -1.42
N LEU A 16 -3.50 -4.98 -0.99
CA LEU A 16 -2.95 -3.62 -1.10
C LEU A 16 -1.63 -3.49 -0.31
N ASP A 17 -1.59 -4.01 0.92
CA ASP A 17 -0.38 -3.99 1.75
C ASP A 17 0.75 -4.82 1.13
N GLU A 18 0.42 -5.96 0.51
CA GLU A 18 1.37 -6.76 -0.26
C GLU A 18 1.90 -6.02 -1.49
N GLU A 19 1.04 -5.36 -2.27
CA GLU A 19 1.42 -4.59 -3.45
C GLU A 19 2.23 -3.32 -3.10
N ILE A 20 1.89 -2.64 -1.99
CA ILE A 20 2.71 -1.55 -1.44
C ILE A 20 4.09 -2.08 -1.02
N GLY A 21 4.15 -3.23 -0.37
CA GLY A 21 5.40 -3.88 -0.01
C GLY A 21 6.25 -4.28 -1.23
N LYS A 22 5.61 -4.79 -2.30
CA LYS A 22 6.29 -5.09 -3.58
C LYS A 22 6.78 -3.81 -4.25
N ARG A 23 5.98 -2.75 -4.28
CA ARG A 23 6.36 -1.44 -4.81
C ARG A 23 7.54 -0.86 -4.04
N ALA A 24 7.49 -0.84 -2.71
CA ALA A 24 8.58 -0.33 -1.88
C ALA A 24 9.88 -1.12 -2.13
N LYS A 25 9.81 -2.45 -2.20
CA LYS A 25 10.97 -3.29 -2.57
C LYS A 25 11.49 -3.02 -3.98
N LEU A 26 10.61 -2.69 -4.93
CA LEU A 26 11.01 -2.36 -6.30
C LEU A 26 11.55 -0.94 -6.42
N GLU A 27 11.06 0.02 -5.65
CA GLU A 27 11.61 1.38 -5.54
C GLU A 27 12.95 1.38 -4.80
N GLU A 28 13.09 0.57 -3.77
CA GLU A 28 14.36 0.30 -3.08
C GLU A 28 15.33 -0.35 -4.05
N ARG A 29 14.90 -1.38 -4.80
CA ARG A 29 15.70 -1.98 -5.87
C ARG A 29 16.02 -0.99 -6.98
N LEU A 30 15.13 -0.06 -7.32
CA LEU A 30 15.38 0.97 -8.34
C LEU A 30 16.45 1.95 -7.84
N ARG A 31 16.38 2.35 -6.57
CA ARG A 31 17.38 3.21 -5.94
C ARG A 31 18.71 2.49 -5.76
N SER A 32 18.70 1.26 -5.29
CA SER A 32 19.89 0.44 -5.13
C SER A 32 20.49 0.11 -6.49
N THR A 33 19.69 -0.16 -7.51
CA THR A 33 20.20 -0.29 -8.88
C THR A 33 20.73 1.03 -9.39
N ASP A 34 20.08 2.18 -9.21
CA ASP A 34 20.63 3.50 -9.59
C ASP A 34 21.97 3.82 -8.88
N GLU A 35 22.12 3.42 -7.62
CA GLU A 35 23.37 3.54 -6.86
C GLU A 35 24.41 2.52 -7.29
N GLU A 36 24.03 1.26 -7.49
CA GLU A 36 24.85 0.21 -8.09
C GLU A 36 25.21 0.54 -9.54
N TRP A 37 24.40 1.32 -10.26
CA TRP A 37 24.65 1.79 -11.63
C TRP A 37 25.64 2.93 -11.60
N ARG A 38 25.49 3.89 -10.68
CA ARG A 38 26.52 4.90 -10.44
C ARG A 38 27.84 4.25 -10.04
N ALA A 39 27.78 3.25 -9.16
CA ALA A 39 28.94 2.49 -8.75
C ALA A 39 29.51 1.64 -9.90
N LYS A 40 28.69 0.91 -10.65
CA LYS A 40 29.11 0.08 -11.79
C LYS A 40 29.62 0.92 -12.95
N MET A 41 29.10 2.12 -13.21
CA MET A 41 29.65 3.05 -14.20
C MET A 41 31.00 3.58 -13.75
N ALA A 42 31.11 3.98 -12.48
CA ALA A 42 32.40 4.35 -11.89
C ALA A 42 33.37 3.15 -11.86
N GLN A 43 32.86 1.92 -11.74
CA GLN A 43 33.62 0.68 -11.67
C GLN A 43 33.85 0.03 -13.03
N THR A 44 33.11 0.35 -14.09
CA THR A 44 33.43 0.01 -15.48
C THR A 44 34.48 0.96 -15.98
N GLU A 45 34.41 2.26 -15.64
CA GLU A 45 35.53 3.19 -15.76
C GLU A 45 36.77 2.68 -15.01
N ASN A 46 36.60 2.04 -13.83
CA ASN A 46 37.67 1.41 -13.05
C ASN A 46 37.85 -0.10 -13.25
N SER A 47 37.17 -0.73 -14.22
CA SER A 47 37.14 -2.20 -14.28
C SER A 47 38.51 -2.69 -14.70
N GLU A 48 38.93 -3.88 -14.27
CA GLU A 48 40.21 -4.41 -14.73
C GLU A 48 40.31 -4.46 -16.26
N GLN A 49 39.19 -4.71 -16.96
CA GLN A 49 39.14 -4.72 -18.42
C GLN A 49 39.28 -3.31 -19.02
N SER A 50 38.57 -2.32 -18.50
CA SER A 50 38.70 -0.92 -18.93
C SER A 50 40.07 -0.35 -18.58
N ARG A 51 40.59 -0.67 -17.39
CA ARG A 51 41.94 -0.28 -16.95
C ARG A 51 43.01 -0.97 -17.79
N ARG A 52 42.86 -2.24 -18.16
CA ARG A 52 43.75 -2.92 -19.11
C ARG A 52 43.66 -2.31 -20.51
N ALA A 53 42.47 -1.98 -21.00
CA ALA A 53 42.29 -1.31 -22.28
C ALA A 53 42.90 0.10 -22.28
N SER A 54 42.70 0.86 -21.21
CA SER A 54 43.26 2.21 -21.03
C SER A 54 44.79 2.18 -20.89
N LEU A 55 45.34 1.20 -20.18
CA LEU A 55 46.80 0.96 -20.14
C LEU A 55 47.32 0.61 -21.53
N LYS A 56 46.63 -0.27 -22.27
CA LYS A 56 47.03 -0.65 -23.63
C LYS A 56 46.98 0.53 -24.61
N ILE A 57 45.95 1.37 -24.53
CA ILE A 57 45.83 2.61 -25.31
C ILE A 57 46.96 3.58 -24.97
N SER A 58 47.30 3.71 -23.68
CA SER A 58 48.43 4.55 -23.22
C SER A 58 49.78 4.00 -23.69
N GLU A 59 49.99 2.68 -23.65
CA GLU A 59 51.18 2.03 -24.18
C GLU A 59 51.34 2.27 -25.69
N LEU A 60 50.27 2.10 -26.47
CA LEU A 60 50.27 2.35 -27.91
C LEU A 60 50.51 3.83 -28.25
N HIS A 61 49.95 4.77 -27.46
CA HIS A 61 50.27 6.20 -27.59
C HIS A 61 51.75 6.48 -27.35
N ASN A 62 52.30 5.96 -26.25
CA ASN A 62 53.72 6.16 -25.92
C ASN A 62 54.64 5.53 -26.97
N GLU A 63 54.25 4.39 -27.55
CA GLU A 63 54.99 3.76 -28.64
C GLU A 63 54.94 4.59 -29.91
N LEU A 64 53.77 5.12 -30.28
CA LEU A 64 53.59 6.00 -31.43
C LEU A 64 54.42 7.29 -31.28
N GLU A 65 54.41 7.92 -30.12
CA GLU A 65 55.21 9.13 -29.83
C GLU A 65 56.71 8.85 -29.93
N ARG A 66 57.19 7.69 -29.42
CA ARG A 66 58.59 7.27 -29.58
C ARG A 66 58.96 7.06 -31.04
N LYS A 67 58.09 6.42 -31.83
CA LYS A 67 58.34 6.17 -33.26
C LYS A 67 58.34 7.49 -34.05
N GLU A 68 57.45 8.42 -33.74
CA GLU A 68 57.43 9.77 -34.34
C GLU A 68 58.70 10.57 -34.00
N ALA A 69 59.19 10.49 -32.76
CA ALA A 69 60.47 11.06 -32.37
C ALA A 69 61.64 10.42 -33.12
N GLN A 70 61.62 9.09 -33.30
CA GLN A 70 62.65 8.36 -34.04
C GLN A 70 62.67 8.72 -35.53
N ILE A 71 61.49 8.84 -36.17
CA ILE A 71 61.35 9.36 -37.53
C ILE A 71 61.97 10.75 -37.62
N THR A 72 61.62 11.65 -36.69
CA THR A 72 62.15 13.02 -36.67
C THR A 72 63.68 13.06 -36.59
N CYS A 73 64.29 12.22 -35.75
CA CYS A 73 65.74 12.11 -35.63
C CYS A 73 66.39 11.57 -36.92
N LEU A 74 65.86 10.47 -37.46
CA LEU A 74 66.35 9.85 -38.70
C LEU A 74 66.22 10.79 -39.91
N THR A 75 65.12 11.55 -40.01
CA THR A 75 64.92 12.55 -41.06
C THR A 75 65.99 13.65 -40.98
N LYS A 76 66.23 14.20 -39.79
CA LYS A 76 67.29 15.21 -39.58
C LYS A 76 68.69 14.67 -39.88
N GLU A 77 68.95 13.40 -39.58
CA GLU A 77 70.23 12.75 -39.87
C GLU A 77 70.41 12.52 -41.37
N LEU A 78 69.35 12.10 -42.07
CA LEU A 78 69.31 12.02 -43.54
C LEU A 78 69.59 13.37 -44.20
N GLU A 79 68.93 14.44 -43.76
CA GLU A 79 69.14 15.80 -44.27
C GLU A 79 70.58 16.27 -44.06
N ARG A 80 71.18 15.98 -42.89
CA ARG A 80 72.59 16.28 -42.60
C ARG A 80 73.54 15.50 -43.50
N GLN A 81 73.29 14.22 -43.73
CA GLN A 81 74.14 13.40 -44.61
C GLN A 81 74.03 13.86 -46.07
N GLN A 82 72.83 14.18 -46.55
CA GLN A 82 72.60 14.72 -47.90
C GLN A 82 73.29 16.09 -48.10
N SER A 83 73.19 16.97 -47.10
CA SER A 83 73.88 18.28 -47.11
C SER A 83 75.40 18.14 -47.05
N SER A 84 75.91 17.16 -46.29
CA SER A 84 77.34 16.85 -46.20
C SER A 84 77.88 16.23 -47.50
N SER A 85 77.11 15.39 -48.20
CA SER A 85 77.50 14.84 -49.49
C SER A 85 77.54 15.90 -50.59
N ALA A 86 76.62 16.86 -50.60
CA ALA A 86 76.60 17.97 -51.58
C ALA A 86 77.80 18.93 -51.44
N MET A 87 78.40 19.01 -50.26
CA MET A 87 79.57 19.87 -49.98
C MET A 87 80.92 19.19 -50.25
N ARG A 88 80.96 17.85 -50.41
CA ARG A 88 82.20 17.05 -50.36
C ARG A 88 82.59 16.40 -51.69
N ASP A 89 82.24 17.04 -52.80
CA ASP A 89 82.35 16.61 -54.21
C ASP A 89 83.79 16.34 -54.74
N ARG A 90 84.78 16.04 -53.88
CA ARG A 90 86.20 15.92 -54.28
C ARG A 90 86.99 14.70 -53.81
N LEU A 91 86.45 13.70 -53.10
CA LEU A 91 87.26 12.53 -52.67
C LEU A 91 86.55 11.16 -52.72
N SER A 92 87.38 10.12 -52.84
CA SER A 92 87.15 8.72 -53.24
C SER A 92 86.30 7.80 -52.35
N ASP A 93 85.43 8.35 -51.49
CA ASP A 93 84.64 7.56 -50.51
C ASP A 93 83.12 7.57 -50.82
N SER A 94 82.76 7.78 -52.08
CA SER A 94 81.37 7.91 -52.56
C SER A 94 80.51 6.68 -52.28
N THR A 95 81.06 5.47 -52.40
CA THR A 95 80.29 4.22 -52.25
C THR A 95 79.88 3.99 -50.79
N SER A 96 80.79 4.23 -49.85
CA SER A 96 80.52 4.11 -48.40
C SER A 96 79.43 5.09 -47.94
N GLN A 97 79.45 6.32 -48.46
CA GLN A 97 78.40 7.32 -48.18
C GLN A 97 77.04 6.94 -48.79
N GLN A 98 77.02 6.40 -50.01
CA GLN A 98 75.79 5.92 -50.65
C GLN A 98 75.18 4.74 -49.88
N LEU A 99 76.00 3.81 -49.38
CA LEU A 99 75.54 2.70 -48.53
C LEU A 99 74.95 3.19 -47.20
N LEU A 100 75.57 4.19 -46.56
CA LEU A 100 75.04 4.80 -45.33
C LEU A 100 73.71 5.52 -45.56
N LEU A 101 73.58 6.28 -46.65
CA LEU A 101 72.33 6.93 -47.04
C LEU A 101 71.22 5.91 -47.32
N ALA A 102 71.55 4.81 -48.01
CA ALA A 102 70.61 3.73 -48.26
C ALA A 102 70.17 3.04 -46.95
N ASP A 103 71.08 2.76 -46.01
CA ASP A 103 70.75 2.18 -44.70
C ASP A 103 69.83 3.11 -43.89
N LEU A 104 70.11 4.41 -43.84
CA LEU A 104 69.26 5.39 -43.17
C LEU A 104 67.86 5.50 -43.83
N GLN A 105 67.78 5.41 -45.16
CA GLN A 105 66.50 5.40 -45.88
C GLN A 105 65.68 4.13 -45.59
N VAL A 106 66.33 2.97 -45.52
CA VAL A 106 65.67 1.70 -45.16
C VAL A 106 65.16 1.76 -43.71
N ARG A 107 65.99 2.21 -42.77
CA ARG A 107 65.57 2.37 -41.37
C ARG A 107 64.42 3.37 -41.22
N LEU A 108 64.45 4.49 -41.95
CA LEU A 108 63.36 5.46 -41.93
C LEU A 108 62.06 4.84 -42.45
N ARG A 109 62.10 4.08 -43.55
CA ARG A 109 60.92 3.35 -44.07
C ARG A 109 60.39 2.35 -43.07
N GLN A 110 61.26 1.53 -42.48
CA GLN A 110 60.88 0.54 -41.50
C GLN A 110 60.20 1.17 -40.26
N VAL A 111 60.79 2.23 -39.70
CA VAL A 111 60.18 2.93 -38.54
C VAL A 111 58.87 3.61 -38.92
N THR A 112 58.74 4.07 -40.17
CA THR A 112 57.48 4.65 -40.70
C THR A 112 56.38 3.60 -40.80
N GLU A 113 56.68 2.41 -41.33
CA GLU A 113 55.75 1.29 -41.39
C GLU A 113 55.34 0.81 -39.99
N GLU A 114 56.28 0.70 -39.05
CA GLU A 114 56.00 0.35 -37.65
C GLU A 114 55.12 1.40 -36.95
N ARG A 115 55.33 2.70 -37.23
CA ARG A 115 54.49 3.80 -36.73
C ARG A 115 53.07 3.71 -37.29
N ASP A 116 52.92 3.41 -38.57
CA ASP A 116 51.61 3.28 -39.21
C ASP A 116 50.85 2.06 -38.67
N GLN A 117 51.53 0.94 -38.40
CA GLN A 117 50.94 -0.23 -37.73
C GLN A 117 50.53 0.07 -36.28
N ALA A 118 51.36 0.78 -35.50
CA ALA A 118 51.01 1.19 -34.14
C ALA A 118 49.79 2.12 -34.12
N LYS A 119 49.69 3.03 -35.09
CA LYS A 119 48.55 3.93 -35.27
C LYS A 119 47.26 3.18 -35.60
N GLU A 120 47.33 2.18 -36.46
CA GLU A 120 46.17 1.36 -36.80
C GLU A 120 45.71 0.53 -35.60
N GLN A 121 46.64 -0.08 -34.86
CA GLN A 121 46.31 -0.81 -33.63
C GLN A 121 45.67 0.11 -32.58
N LEU A 122 46.13 1.35 -32.46
CA LEU A 122 45.55 2.35 -31.58
C LEU A 122 44.11 2.71 -31.98
N ASN A 123 43.85 2.94 -33.27
CA ASN A 123 42.52 3.23 -33.78
C ASN A 123 41.53 2.07 -33.54
N VAL A 124 41.98 0.83 -33.77
CA VAL A 124 41.16 -0.35 -33.50
C VAL A 124 40.86 -0.48 -32.00
N ALA A 125 41.85 -0.26 -31.13
CA ALA A 125 41.64 -0.29 -29.69
C ALA A 125 40.66 0.79 -29.20
N LEU A 126 40.74 2.01 -29.76
CA LEU A 126 39.83 3.11 -29.43
C LEU A 126 38.40 2.80 -29.88
N SER A 127 38.20 2.38 -31.14
CA SER A 127 36.87 2.06 -31.65
C SER A 127 36.20 0.91 -30.88
N HIS A 128 36.98 -0.10 -30.46
CA HIS A 128 36.45 -1.20 -29.65
C HIS A 128 36.04 -0.74 -28.24
N ALA A 129 36.84 0.12 -27.60
CA ALA A 129 36.52 0.69 -26.30
C ALA A 129 35.26 1.58 -26.36
N GLU A 130 35.12 2.41 -27.40
CA GLU A 130 33.94 3.24 -27.64
C GLU A 130 32.68 2.40 -27.86
N THR A 131 32.77 1.37 -28.71
CA THR A 131 31.63 0.48 -28.99
C THR A 131 31.17 -0.24 -27.72
N SER A 132 32.11 -0.80 -26.94
CA SER A 132 31.77 -1.47 -25.68
C SER A 132 31.15 -0.52 -24.65
N TYR A 133 31.55 0.75 -24.62
CA TYR A 133 30.96 1.75 -23.74
C TYR A 133 29.53 2.08 -24.15
N VAL A 134 29.29 2.30 -25.45
CA VAL A 134 27.96 2.60 -25.98
C VAL A 134 27.00 1.43 -25.79
N ASP A 135 27.44 0.20 -26.04
CA ASP A 135 26.62 -1.01 -25.84
C ASP A 135 26.20 -1.18 -24.36
N ALA A 136 27.15 -0.98 -23.44
CA ALA A 136 26.85 -1.00 -22.01
C ALA A 136 25.84 0.09 -21.63
N GLN A 137 26.00 1.31 -22.17
CA GLN A 137 25.06 2.41 -21.93
C GLN A 137 23.65 2.12 -22.46
N GLN A 138 23.52 1.52 -23.64
CA GLN A 138 22.22 1.13 -24.22
C GLN A 138 21.52 0.06 -23.39
N GLN A 139 22.24 -0.99 -22.98
CA GLN A 139 21.68 -2.06 -22.15
C GLN A 139 21.11 -1.50 -20.84
N ILE A 140 21.83 -0.56 -20.20
CA ILE A 140 21.41 0.11 -18.98
C ILE A 140 20.12 0.92 -19.20
N MET A 141 20.04 1.67 -20.30
CA MET A 141 18.86 2.46 -20.64
C MET A 141 17.59 1.58 -20.76
N LEU A 142 17.72 0.42 -21.40
CA LEU A 142 16.62 -0.54 -21.56
C LEU A 142 16.15 -1.13 -20.22
N GLU A 143 17.09 -1.49 -19.35
CA GLU A 143 16.77 -2.01 -18.00
C GLU A 143 16.08 -0.95 -17.15
N LYS A 144 16.54 0.30 -17.19
CA LYS A 144 15.89 1.43 -16.51
C LYS A 144 14.46 1.64 -17.00
N GLN A 145 14.26 1.64 -18.32
CA GLN A 145 12.92 1.80 -18.91
C GLN A 145 11.98 0.68 -18.48
N THR A 146 12.48 -0.56 -18.43
CA THR A 146 11.72 -1.74 -18.01
C THR A 146 11.28 -1.62 -16.55
N LEU A 147 12.19 -1.22 -15.66
CA LEU A 147 11.88 -1.03 -14.24
C LEU A 147 10.90 0.13 -14.03
N GLN A 148 11.06 1.25 -14.75
CA GLN A 148 10.12 2.37 -14.72
C GLN A 148 8.71 1.92 -15.13
N GLN A 149 8.58 1.10 -16.17
CA GLN A 149 7.30 0.56 -16.60
C GLN A 149 6.67 -0.34 -15.51
N GLN A 150 7.46 -1.17 -14.83
CA GLN A 150 6.98 -2.01 -13.73
C GLN A 150 6.47 -1.18 -12.55
N VAL A 151 7.18 -0.12 -12.17
CA VAL A 151 6.75 0.80 -11.10
C VAL A 151 5.46 1.52 -11.48
N ALA A 152 5.33 1.99 -12.74
CA ALA A 152 4.11 2.63 -13.22
C ALA A 152 2.90 1.68 -13.17
N ASN A 153 3.08 0.44 -13.63
CA ASN A 153 2.01 -0.58 -13.59
C ASN A 153 1.56 -0.88 -12.16
N LEU A 154 2.50 -1.07 -11.22
CA LEU A 154 2.16 -1.32 -9.81
C LEU A 154 1.48 -0.12 -9.16
N THR A 155 1.92 1.11 -9.48
CA THR A 155 1.29 2.33 -8.99
C THR A 155 -0.18 2.40 -9.42
N GLN A 156 -0.47 2.04 -10.67
CA GLN A 156 -1.85 1.96 -11.16
C GLN A 156 -2.66 0.89 -10.44
N THR A 157 -2.08 -0.31 -10.21
CA THR A 157 -2.75 -1.39 -9.47
C THR A 157 -3.08 -0.99 -8.04
N VAL A 158 -2.14 -0.35 -7.33
CA VAL A 158 -2.35 0.17 -5.97
C VAL A 158 -3.47 1.23 -5.96
N SER A 159 -3.47 2.14 -6.94
CA SER A 159 -4.53 3.14 -7.08
C SER A 159 -5.91 2.48 -7.26
N ASN A 160 -6.02 1.50 -8.15
CA ASN A 160 -7.27 0.80 -8.41
C ASN A 160 -7.77 0.03 -7.17
N ALA A 161 -6.89 -0.71 -6.50
CA ALA A 161 -7.22 -1.45 -5.28
C ALA A 161 -7.65 -0.52 -4.14
N SER A 162 -7.02 0.66 -4.02
CA SER A 162 -7.42 1.68 -3.02
C SER A 162 -8.83 2.23 -3.29
N ALA A 163 -9.17 2.51 -4.55
CA ALA A 163 -10.49 3.00 -4.93
C ALA A 163 -11.59 1.95 -4.66
N GLU A 164 -11.30 0.67 -4.91
CA GLU A 164 -12.21 -0.42 -4.57
C GLU A 164 -12.39 -0.58 -3.05
N ALA A 165 -11.32 -0.50 -2.27
CA ALA A 165 -11.38 -0.56 -0.81
C ALA A 165 -12.25 0.56 -0.22
N GLU A 166 -12.12 1.79 -0.74
CA GLU A 166 -12.98 2.91 -0.35
C GLU A 166 -14.45 2.67 -0.71
N ARG A 167 -14.73 2.11 -1.89
CA ARG A 167 -16.09 1.78 -2.30
C ARG A 167 -16.73 0.79 -1.31
N TYR A 168 -16.03 -0.29 -0.97
CA TYR A 168 -16.54 -1.27 0.01
C TYR A 168 -16.70 -0.66 1.41
N GLN A 169 -15.85 0.29 1.80
CA GLN A 169 -16.01 1.01 3.07
C GLN A 169 -17.32 1.84 3.09
N ARG A 170 -17.66 2.51 1.99
CA ARG A 170 -18.92 3.27 1.87
C ARG A 170 -20.13 2.33 1.96
N GLU A 171 -20.10 1.21 1.24
CA GLU A 171 -21.16 0.19 1.28
C GLU A 171 -21.33 -0.41 2.69
N ALA A 172 -20.24 -0.68 3.40
CA ALA A 172 -20.28 -1.17 4.77
C ALA A 172 -20.94 -0.15 5.73
N ARG A 173 -20.60 1.14 5.63
CA ARG A 173 -21.21 2.21 6.42
C ARG A 173 -22.72 2.32 6.17
N GLN A 174 -23.14 2.26 4.90
CA GLN A 174 -24.56 2.26 4.54
C GLN A 174 -25.30 1.07 5.16
N ALA A 175 -24.70 -0.12 5.08
CA ALA A 175 -25.29 -1.31 5.67
C ALA A 175 -25.37 -1.23 7.21
N SER A 176 -24.36 -0.68 7.89
CA SER A 176 -24.39 -0.42 9.34
C SER A 176 -25.50 0.55 9.73
N SER A 177 -25.68 1.65 8.98
CA SER A 177 -26.76 2.60 9.21
C SER A 177 -28.13 1.92 9.07
N ARG A 178 -28.30 1.02 8.10
CA ARG A 178 -29.55 0.28 7.91
C ARG A 178 -29.82 -0.71 9.05
N ILE A 179 -28.79 -1.36 9.59
CA ILE A 179 -28.92 -2.21 10.78
C ILE A 179 -29.37 -1.40 12.00
N GLN A 180 -28.80 -0.21 12.22
CA GLN A 180 -29.22 0.64 13.34
C GLN A 180 -30.70 1.04 13.23
N GLN A 181 -31.16 1.38 12.02
CA GLN A 181 -32.57 1.68 11.76
C GLN A 181 -33.48 0.49 12.06
N LEU A 182 -33.15 -0.69 11.53
CA LEU A 182 -33.94 -1.91 11.77
C LEU A 182 -33.95 -2.31 13.25
N SER A 183 -32.83 -2.13 13.95
CA SER A 183 -32.73 -2.40 15.40
C SER A 183 -33.65 -1.48 16.21
N ARG A 184 -33.76 -0.21 15.81
CA ARG A 184 -34.68 0.74 16.43
C ARG A 184 -36.14 0.37 16.16
N GLN A 185 -36.47 0.05 14.91
CA GLN A 185 -37.83 -0.39 14.54
C GLN A 185 -38.23 -1.63 15.33
N LEU A 186 -37.31 -2.58 15.53
CA LEU A 186 -37.56 -3.71 16.37
C LEU A 186 -37.87 -3.30 17.82
N GLN A 187 -37.04 -2.45 18.42
CA GLN A 187 -37.26 -2.02 19.80
C GLN A 187 -38.66 -1.42 19.97
N GLU A 188 -39.06 -0.57 19.02
CA GLU A 188 -40.41 0.02 19.00
C GLU A 188 -41.51 -1.06 18.89
N THR A 189 -41.32 -2.09 18.07
CA THR A 189 -42.25 -3.23 17.99
C THR A 189 -42.30 -4.04 19.28
N GLN A 190 -41.16 -4.26 19.95
CA GLN A 190 -41.10 -4.95 21.25
C GLN A 190 -41.85 -4.16 22.33
N ASP A 191 -41.62 -2.86 22.41
CA ASP A 191 -42.31 -1.98 23.37
C ASP A 191 -43.83 -1.99 23.13
N ASN A 192 -44.26 -2.02 21.86
CA ASN A 192 -45.67 -2.17 21.49
C ASN A 192 -46.26 -3.52 21.93
N CYS A 193 -45.52 -4.62 21.74
CA CYS A 193 -45.96 -5.95 22.18
C CYS A 193 -46.10 -6.02 23.70
N ASP A 194 -45.16 -5.45 24.44
CA ASP A 194 -45.21 -5.38 25.90
C ASP A 194 -46.42 -4.54 26.38
N SER A 195 -46.74 -3.45 25.69
CA SER A 195 -47.93 -2.66 25.95
C SER A 195 -49.21 -3.47 25.71
N ILE A 196 -49.31 -4.18 24.59
CA ILE A 196 -50.46 -5.05 24.27
C ILE A 196 -50.60 -6.17 25.31
N ALA A 197 -49.50 -6.80 25.74
CA ALA A 197 -49.52 -7.83 26.76
C ALA A 197 -50.09 -7.30 28.09
N ARG A 198 -49.68 -6.10 28.52
CA ARG A 198 -50.23 -5.45 29.72
C ARG A 198 -51.72 -5.12 29.58
N GLN A 199 -52.15 -4.66 28.41
CA GLN A 199 -53.58 -4.40 28.14
C GLN A 199 -54.40 -5.70 28.23
N ARG A 200 -53.89 -6.79 27.64
CA ARG A 200 -54.51 -8.11 27.72
C ARG A 200 -54.64 -8.58 29.18
N ASP A 201 -53.58 -8.43 29.98
CA ASP A 201 -53.59 -8.86 31.37
C ASP A 201 -54.60 -8.06 32.21
N ASN A 202 -54.71 -6.74 31.99
CA ASN A 202 -55.73 -5.90 32.62
C ASN A 202 -57.17 -6.32 32.23
N LEU A 203 -57.41 -6.60 30.94
CA LEU A 203 -58.71 -7.10 30.47
C LEU A 203 -59.05 -8.46 31.10
N ARG A 204 -58.06 -9.34 31.27
CA ARG A 204 -58.22 -10.63 31.93
C ARG A 204 -58.62 -10.48 33.39
N ASP A 205 -57.96 -9.58 34.11
CA ASP A 205 -58.29 -9.27 35.50
C ASP A 205 -59.70 -8.69 35.65
N GLN A 206 -60.12 -7.82 34.73
CA GLN A 206 -61.48 -7.27 34.70
C GLN A 206 -62.54 -8.35 34.46
N LEU A 207 -62.28 -9.28 33.53
CA LEU A 207 -63.17 -10.43 33.29
C LEU A 207 -63.27 -11.34 34.51
N ASP A 208 -62.16 -11.61 35.21
CA ASP A 208 -62.15 -12.42 36.41
C ASP A 208 -62.89 -11.74 37.57
N GLN A 209 -62.82 -10.41 37.68
CA GLN A 209 -63.64 -9.64 38.64
C GLN A 209 -65.13 -9.75 38.32
N LEU A 210 -65.53 -9.57 37.06
CA LEU A 210 -66.93 -9.71 36.62
C LEU A 210 -67.48 -11.11 36.89
N ARG A 211 -66.68 -12.15 36.66
CA ARG A 211 -67.05 -13.55 36.97
C ARG A 211 -67.24 -13.77 38.47
N ARG A 212 -66.38 -13.17 39.30
CA ARG A 212 -66.49 -13.27 40.76
C ARG A 212 -67.68 -12.47 41.31
N SER A 213 -68.04 -11.34 40.71
CA SER A 213 -69.25 -10.58 41.08
C SER A 213 -70.54 -11.22 40.53
N GLY A 214 -70.49 -11.92 39.40
CA GLY A 214 -71.64 -12.59 38.77
C GLY A 214 -72.18 -13.80 39.53
N GLY A 215 -71.45 -14.33 40.53
CA GLY A 215 -71.92 -15.42 41.40
C GLY A 215 -72.62 -14.96 42.68
N ARG A 216 -72.66 -13.65 42.95
CA ARG A 216 -73.21 -13.09 44.20
C ARG A 216 -73.86 -11.72 43.98
N SER A 217 -74.99 -11.69 43.28
CA SER A 217 -76.09 -10.73 43.51
C SER A 217 -77.20 -10.95 42.49
N ALA A 218 -78.15 -11.80 42.84
CA ALA A 218 -79.53 -11.43 42.59
C ALA A 218 -79.83 -10.24 43.52
N THR A 219 -80.46 -9.19 42.98
CA THR A 219 -80.90 -7.94 43.62
C THR A 219 -79.87 -6.80 43.79
N SER A 220 -80.25 -5.67 43.17
CA SER A 220 -79.76 -4.29 43.34
C SER A 220 -78.55 -3.83 42.50
N GLY A 221 -78.81 -2.90 41.58
CA GLY A 221 -77.80 -1.93 41.15
C GLY A 221 -77.27 -2.00 39.72
N VAL A 222 -78.13 -2.13 38.70
CA VAL A 222 -77.73 -1.83 37.30
C VAL A 222 -77.66 -0.31 37.13
N SER A 223 -76.61 0.34 37.65
CA SER A 223 -76.30 1.74 37.34
C SER A 223 -74.87 2.08 37.76
N SER A 224 -73.86 1.64 37.00
CA SER A 224 -72.46 2.14 37.13
C SER A 224 -71.51 1.72 35.98
N VAL A 225 -72.00 1.24 34.83
CA VAL A 225 -71.11 0.83 33.70
C VAL A 225 -71.02 1.89 32.60
N ALA A 226 -71.76 3.00 32.72
CA ALA A 226 -71.87 4.01 31.65
C ALA A 226 -70.70 5.03 31.59
N ASN A 227 -69.75 5.02 32.53
CA ASN A 227 -68.73 6.09 32.63
C ASN A 227 -67.26 5.64 32.46
N LEU A 228 -66.98 4.41 32.01
CA LEU A 228 -65.60 3.92 31.80
C LEU A 228 -65.22 3.71 30.33
N PHE A 229 -66.01 4.23 29.38
CA PHE A 229 -65.69 4.27 27.94
C PHE A 229 -65.18 5.66 27.49
N GLY A 230 -64.62 6.44 28.41
CA GLY A 230 -64.04 7.75 28.15
C GLY A 230 -62.56 7.71 27.72
N MET A 231 -62.17 6.87 26.77
CA MET A 231 -60.89 7.00 26.05
C MET A 231 -61.10 6.68 24.58
N ARG A 232 -61.37 7.75 23.83
CA ARG A 232 -61.65 7.80 22.40
C ARG A 232 -60.37 7.53 21.59
N PRO A 233 -60.35 6.60 20.62
CA PRO A 233 -59.37 6.64 19.54
C PRO A 233 -59.64 7.87 18.68
N ALA A 234 -58.61 8.67 18.40
CA ALA A 234 -58.72 9.79 17.49
C ALA A 234 -58.97 9.27 16.05
N SER A 235 -60.24 9.19 15.65
CA SER A 235 -60.77 9.41 14.27
C SER A 235 -62.08 8.65 14.03
N ALA A 236 -63.21 9.35 14.09
CA ALA A 236 -64.45 9.08 13.34
C ALA A 236 -65.46 10.20 13.70
N GLY A 237 -66.20 10.66 12.70
CA GLY A 237 -66.96 11.92 12.68
C GLY A 237 -68.25 11.97 13.51
N PRO A 238 -68.98 13.11 13.44
CA PRO A 238 -70.10 13.45 14.30
C PRO A 238 -71.42 12.90 13.74
N GLY A 239 -72.25 12.29 14.59
CA GLY A 239 -73.61 11.92 14.19
C GLY A 239 -74.42 11.24 15.29
N SER A 240 -75.54 11.87 15.64
CA SER A 240 -76.73 11.32 16.27
C SER A 240 -76.65 10.78 17.70
N TYR A 241 -76.85 11.71 18.64
CA TYR A 241 -77.55 11.42 19.89
C TYR A 241 -79.04 11.27 19.57
N GLU A 242 -79.61 10.09 19.81
CA GLU A 242 -81.05 9.92 19.78
C GLU A 242 -81.52 9.18 21.05
N ASN A 243 -81.98 10.01 22.00
CA ASN A 243 -83.21 9.86 22.74
C ASN A 243 -83.45 8.54 23.52
N LEU A 244 -83.11 8.54 24.81
CA LEU A 244 -83.63 7.58 25.78
C LEU A 244 -84.80 8.21 26.56
N GLY A 245 -86.03 7.90 26.12
CA GLY A 245 -87.27 8.12 26.88
C GLY A 245 -87.58 6.97 27.86
N PRO A 246 -88.48 7.20 28.84
CA PRO A 246 -88.53 6.46 30.10
C PRO A 246 -89.24 5.09 30.01
N LEU A 247 -88.80 4.21 30.89
CA LEU A 247 -89.23 2.82 31.10
C LEU A 247 -90.75 2.62 31.22
N SER A 248 -91.33 1.73 30.39
CA SER A 248 -92.60 1.06 30.67
C SER A 248 -92.41 -0.46 30.68
N ALA A 249 -92.63 -1.07 31.84
CA ALA A 249 -92.53 -2.51 32.06
C ALA A 249 -93.77 -3.24 31.48
N SER A 250 -93.71 -3.69 30.21
CA SER A 250 -94.63 -4.70 29.65
C SER A 250 -94.15 -5.33 28.30
N GLY A 251 -92.83 -5.48 28.08
CA GLY A 251 -92.25 -5.97 26.81
C GLY A 251 -91.17 -7.05 26.95
N SER A 252 -91.14 -7.76 28.09
CA SER A 252 -89.90 -8.34 28.61
C SER A 252 -89.28 -9.49 27.79
N ALA A 253 -90.05 -10.36 27.14
CA ALA A 253 -89.49 -11.56 26.50
C ALA A 253 -88.78 -11.29 25.15
N SER A 254 -89.35 -10.47 24.28
CA SER A 254 -88.78 -10.16 22.96
C SER A 254 -87.60 -9.17 23.03
N GLN A 255 -87.53 -8.39 24.10
CA GLN A 255 -86.39 -7.54 24.42
C GLN A 255 -85.23 -8.37 25.00
N LEU A 256 -85.52 -9.31 25.90
CA LEU A 256 -84.52 -10.25 26.42
C LEU A 256 -83.94 -11.14 25.32
N SER A 257 -84.74 -11.60 24.35
CA SER A 257 -84.24 -12.41 23.24
C SER A 257 -83.27 -11.62 22.34
N ARG A 258 -83.55 -10.33 22.09
CA ARG A 258 -82.65 -9.45 21.33
C ARG A 258 -81.37 -9.12 22.08
N GLU A 259 -81.45 -8.94 23.39
CA GLU A 259 -80.27 -8.79 24.25
C GLU A 259 -79.44 -10.07 24.28
N LEU A 260 -80.05 -11.25 24.31
CA LEU A 260 -79.35 -12.54 24.23
C LEU A 260 -78.60 -12.69 22.90
N ASP A 261 -79.25 -12.39 21.78
CA ASP A 261 -78.64 -12.43 20.45
C ASP A 261 -77.51 -11.40 20.30
N ARG A 262 -77.68 -10.23 20.91
CA ARG A 262 -76.64 -9.19 20.97
C ARG A 262 -75.43 -9.67 21.76
N VAL A 263 -75.65 -10.23 22.95
CA VAL A 263 -74.58 -10.78 23.80
C VAL A 263 -73.87 -11.95 23.12
N HIS A 264 -74.58 -12.83 22.40
CA HIS A 264 -73.94 -13.89 21.62
C HIS A 264 -73.05 -13.36 20.49
N ARG A 265 -73.51 -12.35 19.74
CA ARG A 265 -72.67 -11.71 18.71
C ARG A 265 -71.46 -11.00 19.30
N GLU A 266 -71.63 -10.32 20.43
CA GLU A 266 -70.54 -9.67 21.15
C GLU A 266 -69.56 -10.72 21.71
N TYR A 267 -70.05 -11.87 22.18
CA TYR A 267 -69.22 -13.00 22.61
C TYR A 267 -68.42 -13.62 21.46
N GLU A 268 -69.04 -13.85 20.30
CA GLU A 268 -68.34 -14.37 19.11
C GLU A 268 -67.31 -13.37 18.58
N ALA A 269 -67.65 -12.08 18.55
CA ALA A 269 -66.72 -11.02 18.13
C ALA A 269 -65.51 -10.91 19.07
N THR A 270 -65.73 -10.96 20.39
CA THR A 270 -64.65 -10.95 21.38
C THR A 270 -63.81 -12.22 21.34
N GLN A 271 -64.41 -13.39 21.09
CA GLN A 271 -63.68 -14.65 20.89
C GLN A 271 -62.83 -14.61 19.61
N GLY A 272 -63.32 -14.01 18.53
CA GLY A 272 -62.57 -13.77 17.30
C GLY A 272 -61.38 -12.84 17.51
N GLN A 273 -61.58 -11.74 18.23
CA GLN A 273 -60.51 -10.81 18.60
C GLN A 273 -59.45 -11.46 19.49
N LEU A 274 -59.85 -12.31 20.43
CA LEU A 274 -58.92 -13.06 21.27
C LEU A 274 -58.02 -13.99 20.45
N ARG A 275 -58.57 -14.71 19.47
CA ARG A 275 -57.79 -15.58 18.58
C ARG A 275 -56.80 -14.77 17.73
N ALA A 276 -57.25 -13.67 17.12
CA ALA A 276 -56.39 -12.80 16.34
C ALA A 276 -55.25 -12.18 17.18
N ALA A 277 -55.53 -11.81 18.43
CA ALA A 277 -54.52 -11.33 19.36
C ALA A 277 -53.52 -12.43 19.77
N GLN A 278 -53.98 -13.67 19.93
CA GLN A 278 -53.11 -14.83 20.22
C GLN A 278 -52.19 -15.16 19.05
N ASP A 279 -52.69 -15.11 17.82
CA ASP A 279 -51.88 -15.34 16.62
C ASP A 279 -50.84 -14.22 16.42
N ALA A 280 -51.23 -12.97 16.65
CA ALA A 280 -50.32 -11.82 16.62
C ALA A 280 -49.24 -11.93 17.71
N GLU A 281 -49.59 -12.36 18.92
CA GLU A 281 -48.63 -12.61 20.01
C GLU A 281 -47.63 -13.72 19.65
N GLN A 282 -48.09 -14.81 19.03
CA GLN A 282 -47.20 -15.88 18.61
C GLN A 282 -46.24 -15.43 17.51
N SER A 283 -46.73 -14.68 16.52
CA SER A 283 -45.90 -14.09 15.46
C SER A 283 -44.84 -13.15 16.03
N ALA A 284 -45.24 -12.25 16.95
CA ALA A 284 -44.34 -11.32 17.59
C ALA A 284 -43.28 -12.03 18.46
N LYS A 285 -43.64 -13.12 19.16
CA LYS A 285 -42.69 -13.94 19.91
C LYS A 285 -41.66 -14.61 19.00
N ALA A 286 -42.09 -15.15 17.86
CA ALA A 286 -41.19 -15.75 16.89
C ALA A 286 -40.20 -14.71 16.33
N GLU A 287 -40.69 -13.52 16.00
CA GLU A 287 -39.87 -12.40 15.52
C GLU A 287 -38.87 -11.96 16.60
N ALA A 288 -39.32 -11.75 17.84
CA ALA A 288 -38.47 -11.38 18.97
C ALA A 288 -37.37 -12.44 19.25
N GLN A 289 -37.69 -13.71 19.09
CA GLN A 289 -36.72 -14.80 19.24
C GLN A 289 -35.68 -14.78 18.11
N GLN A 290 -36.10 -14.64 16.86
CA GLN A 290 -35.20 -14.53 15.71
C GLN A 290 -34.22 -13.36 15.86
N LEU A 291 -34.67 -12.25 16.43
CA LEU A 291 -33.83 -11.08 16.62
C LEU A 291 -32.91 -11.19 17.83
N ARG A 292 -33.32 -11.88 18.90
CA ARG A 292 -32.40 -12.25 19.99
C ARG A 292 -31.25 -13.11 19.48
N GLU A 293 -31.53 -14.06 18.59
CA GLU A 293 -30.49 -14.89 17.95
C GLU A 293 -29.54 -14.04 17.09
N GLN A 294 -30.08 -13.09 16.31
CA GLN A 294 -29.26 -12.16 15.52
C GLN A 294 -28.38 -11.27 16.40
N VAL A 295 -28.92 -10.72 17.50
CA VAL A 295 -28.16 -9.90 18.46
C VAL A 295 -27.06 -10.73 19.12
N ALA A 296 -27.34 -11.97 19.53
CA ALA A 296 -26.33 -12.85 20.11
C ALA A 296 -25.19 -13.15 19.13
N LYS A 297 -25.52 -13.41 17.86
CA LYS A 297 -24.52 -13.62 16.80
C LYS A 297 -23.66 -12.37 16.59
N LEU A 298 -24.28 -11.20 16.49
CA LEU A 298 -23.56 -9.94 16.30
C LEU A 298 -22.67 -9.57 17.49
N LYS A 299 -23.07 -9.89 18.73
CA LYS A 299 -22.22 -9.71 19.91
C LYS A 299 -20.97 -10.58 19.86
N ASN A 300 -21.09 -11.85 19.48
CA ASN A 300 -19.94 -12.74 19.31
C ASN A 300 -19.00 -12.23 18.21
N ASP A 301 -19.58 -11.78 17.08
CA ASP A 301 -18.80 -11.18 15.99
C ASP A 301 -18.04 -9.92 16.47
N LEU A 302 -18.66 -9.08 17.30
CA LEU A 302 -18.02 -7.89 17.88
C LEU A 302 -16.81 -8.27 18.78
N GLU A 303 -16.99 -9.19 19.72
CA GLU A 303 -15.91 -9.65 20.61
C GLU A 303 -14.73 -10.22 19.81
N GLN A 304 -15.00 -10.97 18.75
CA GLN A 304 -13.95 -11.48 17.86
C GLN A 304 -13.21 -10.37 17.11
N GLN A 305 -13.92 -9.31 16.67
CA GLN A 305 -13.29 -8.16 16.02
C GLN A 305 -12.42 -7.38 17.00
N GLU A 306 -12.88 -7.16 18.24
CA GLU A 306 -12.09 -6.48 19.28
C GLU A 306 -10.80 -7.24 19.62
N LYS A 307 -10.84 -8.57 19.64
CA LYS A 307 -9.65 -9.40 19.84
C LYS A 307 -8.64 -9.21 18.70
N LYS A 308 -9.10 -9.25 17.44
CA LYS A 308 -8.25 -9.04 16.26
C LYS A 308 -7.65 -7.64 16.20
N VAL A 309 -8.40 -6.61 16.60
CA VAL A 309 -7.88 -5.23 16.67
C VAL A 309 -6.74 -5.14 17.68
N ARG A 310 -6.88 -5.78 18.86
CA ARG A 310 -5.78 -5.86 19.84
C ARG A 310 -4.54 -6.56 19.27
N GLU A 311 -4.71 -7.72 18.64
CA GLU A 311 -3.59 -8.45 18.02
C GLU A 311 -2.87 -7.61 16.94
N LEU A 312 -3.62 -6.87 16.12
CA LEU A 312 -3.04 -5.97 15.12
C LEU A 312 -2.32 -4.76 15.75
N GLN A 313 -2.85 -4.22 16.84
CA GLN A 313 -2.23 -3.13 17.58
C GLN A 313 -0.88 -3.58 18.16
N GLU A 314 -0.84 -4.76 18.80
CA GLU A 314 0.38 -5.37 19.33
C GLU A 314 1.42 -5.63 18.23
N HIS A 315 1.00 -6.15 17.08
CA HIS A 315 1.90 -6.38 15.95
C HIS A 315 2.46 -5.07 15.37
N LYS A 316 1.63 -4.01 15.31
CA LYS A 316 2.07 -2.68 14.88
C LYS A 316 3.15 -2.14 15.82
N GLU A 317 2.91 -2.18 17.14
CA GLU A 317 3.86 -1.71 18.15
C GLU A 317 5.18 -2.51 18.11
N ALA A 318 5.09 -3.83 17.89
CA ALA A 318 6.27 -4.67 17.71
C ALA A 318 7.10 -4.27 16.46
N MET A 319 6.44 -4.02 15.32
CA MET A 319 7.13 -3.56 14.11
C MET A 319 7.74 -2.17 14.28
N GLU A 320 7.05 -1.23 14.90
CA GLU A 320 7.59 0.12 15.17
C GLU A 320 8.85 0.04 16.05
N LYS A 321 8.83 -0.83 17.07
CA LYS A 321 9.98 -1.09 17.93
C LYS A 321 11.15 -1.72 17.17
N ASP A 322 10.90 -2.71 16.31
CA ASP A 322 11.93 -3.34 15.49
C ASP A 322 12.54 -2.38 14.47
N MET A 323 11.71 -1.53 13.85
CA MET A 323 12.18 -0.48 12.93
C MET A 323 13.06 0.54 13.63
N ALA A 324 12.63 1.03 14.81
CA ALA A 324 13.43 1.94 15.62
C ALA A 324 14.77 1.31 16.03
N LYS A 325 14.77 0.02 16.40
CA LYS A 325 15.99 -0.71 16.74
C LYS A 325 16.94 -0.83 15.54
N ARG A 326 16.45 -1.16 14.35
CA ARG A 326 17.28 -1.23 13.13
C ARG A 326 17.88 0.12 12.76
N GLN A 327 17.08 1.19 12.83
CA GLN A 327 17.57 2.55 12.59
C GLN A 327 18.68 2.95 13.56
N GLN A 328 18.54 2.58 14.84
CA GLN A 328 19.57 2.80 15.85
C GLN A 328 20.85 2.01 15.54
N GLU A 329 20.74 0.72 15.20
CA GLU A 329 21.89 -0.12 14.84
C GLU A 329 22.62 0.40 13.58
N GLU A 330 21.88 0.93 12.60
CA GLU A 330 22.44 1.54 11.39
C GLU A 330 23.16 2.86 11.71
N MET A 331 22.58 3.70 12.57
CA MET A 331 23.23 4.91 13.07
C MET A 331 24.54 4.60 13.80
N GLU A 332 24.54 3.59 14.66
CA GLU A 332 25.75 3.16 15.39
C GLU A 332 26.81 2.61 14.43
N ARG A 333 26.42 1.83 13.41
CA ARG A 333 27.36 1.33 12.38
C ARG A 333 27.98 2.44 11.55
N THR A 334 27.16 3.40 11.09
CA THR A 334 27.66 4.53 10.30
C THR A 334 28.58 5.41 11.14
N GLN A 335 28.24 5.65 12.41
CA GLN A 335 29.11 6.37 13.34
C GLN A 335 30.43 5.62 13.59
N PHE A 336 30.40 4.30 13.74
CA PHE A 336 31.61 3.49 13.89
C PHE A 336 32.52 3.59 12.65
N GLN A 337 31.96 3.44 11.45
CA GLN A 337 32.71 3.58 10.19
C GLN A 337 33.28 5.00 10.01
N GLN A 338 32.53 6.02 10.42
CA GLN A 338 33.00 7.40 10.38
C GLN A 338 34.17 7.62 11.35
N ASN A 339 34.13 7.04 12.54
CA ASN A 339 35.24 7.10 13.49
C ASN A 339 36.48 6.38 12.94
N GLU A 340 36.33 5.18 12.37
CA GLU A 340 37.43 4.41 11.79
C GLU A 340 38.09 5.13 10.60
N THR A 341 37.29 5.72 9.72
CA THR A 341 37.78 6.51 8.58
C THR A 341 38.50 7.79 9.05
N ASN A 342 37.99 8.45 10.08
CA ASN A 342 38.65 9.60 10.70
C ASN A 342 40.00 9.22 11.33
N GLU A 343 40.09 8.06 11.99
CA GLU A 343 41.36 7.56 12.53
C GLU A 343 42.37 7.24 11.43
N LYS A 344 41.96 6.55 10.37
CA LYS A 344 42.80 6.28 9.19
C LYS A 344 43.28 7.57 8.52
N LEU A 345 42.41 8.57 8.41
CA LEU A 345 42.74 9.89 7.88
C LEU A 345 43.79 10.59 8.76
N ARG A 346 43.59 10.63 10.08
CA ARG A 346 44.56 11.19 11.02
C ARG A 346 45.92 10.51 10.92
N TRP A 347 45.93 9.18 10.86
CA TRP A 347 47.16 8.42 10.69
C TRP A 347 47.88 8.76 9.38
N ALA A 348 47.16 8.82 8.26
CA ALA A 348 47.73 9.19 6.96
C ALA A 348 48.26 10.63 6.95
N GLN A 349 47.54 11.58 7.57
CA GLN A 349 48.00 12.96 7.73
C GLN A 349 49.30 13.03 8.54
N GLN A 350 49.41 12.24 9.61
CA GLN A 350 50.62 12.17 10.43
C GLN A 350 51.82 11.60 9.65
N GLN A 351 51.62 10.50 8.92
CA GLN A 351 52.66 9.93 8.06
C GLN A 351 53.13 10.91 6.96
N LEU A 352 52.20 11.66 6.39
CA LEU A 352 52.51 12.65 5.36
C LEU A 352 53.31 13.83 5.95
N ALA A 353 52.97 14.28 7.16
CA ALA A 353 53.75 15.29 7.89
C ALA A 353 55.17 14.79 8.20
N ASP A 354 55.31 13.56 8.69
CA ASP A 354 56.61 12.95 9.00
C ASP A 354 57.50 12.83 7.75
N LYS A 355 56.95 12.32 6.64
CA LYS A 355 57.62 12.25 5.33
C LYS A 355 58.02 13.63 4.81
N THR A 356 57.15 14.62 4.96
CA THR A 356 57.43 16.00 4.53
C THR A 356 58.60 16.58 5.32
N ASN A 357 58.60 16.41 6.65
CA ASN A 357 59.70 16.83 7.51
C ASN A 357 61.01 16.12 7.14
N GLN A 358 60.96 14.83 6.83
CA GLN A 358 62.12 14.04 6.41
C GLN A 358 62.73 14.59 5.10
N VAL A 359 61.90 14.86 4.08
CA VAL A 359 62.35 15.46 2.81
C VAL A 359 62.97 16.85 3.04
N TYR A 360 62.39 17.69 3.89
CA TYR A 360 62.98 18.98 4.23
C TYR A 360 64.35 18.83 4.91
N SER A 361 64.51 17.83 5.78
CA SER A 361 65.77 17.56 6.47
C SER A 361 66.87 17.09 5.51
N GLU A 362 66.56 16.15 4.61
CA GLU A 362 67.50 15.64 3.59
C GLU A 362 67.92 16.76 2.63
N ARG A 363 66.97 17.61 2.24
CA ARG A 363 67.24 18.76 1.37
C ARG A 363 68.10 19.83 2.03
N SER A 364 68.08 19.92 3.36
CA SER A 364 68.95 20.83 4.12
C SER A 364 70.38 20.32 4.27
N LEU A 365 70.57 18.99 4.25
CA LEU A 365 71.88 18.33 4.33
C LEU A 365 72.62 18.29 2.98
N LEU A 366 71.91 18.51 1.87
CA LEU A 366 72.46 18.57 0.51
C LEU A 366 72.90 19.99 0.08
N LYS A 367 72.77 20.98 0.97
CA LYS A 367 73.31 22.34 0.81
C LYS A 367 74.47 22.53 1.78
#